data_AF-A0A7N0VCY0-F1
#
_entry.id   AF-A0A7N0VCY0-F1
#
_cell.length_a   1.000
_cell.length_b   1.000
_cell.length_c   1.000
_cell.angle_alpha   90.00
_cell.angle_beta   90.00
_cell.angle_gamma   90.00
#
_symmetry.space_group_name_H-M   'P 1'
#
loop_
_entity.id
_entity.type
_entity.pdbx_description
1 polymer ?
#
loop_
_entity_poly.entity_id
_entity_poly.type
_entity_poly.pdbx_seq_one_letter_code
_entity_poly.pdbx_strand_id
1 'polypeptide(L)'
;QKFKTRVIRKCVNPEWNEDLTLSVVDPTIPVKLTVYDHDTFSKDDKMGEAEFSIIPFLEALKMRLNGLPSGTAISRIQPGRQNCLSEESCIVWSEGQVVQDLCLRLRNVERGEVEIRLQWTDIPGARGLSTTASS
;
A
#
# COMPACT_ATOMS: atom_id res chain seq x y z
N GLN A 1 2.03 -12.68 7.12
CA GLN A 1 3.33 -12.49 6.47
C GLN A 1 3.99 -11.25 7.06
N LYS A 2 5.32 -11.18 7.14
CA LYS A 2 6.04 -10.00 7.66
C LYS A 2 7.26 -9.75 6.76
N PHE A 3 7.37 -8.53 6.28
CA PHE A 3 8.48 -8.07 5.44
C PHE A 3 9.14 -6.86 6.12
N LYS A 4 10.37 -6.55 5.72
CA LYS A 4 11.13 -5.41 6.23
C LYS A 4 11.87 -4.79 5.06
N THR A 5 11.89 -3.46 4.99
CA THR A 5 12.75 -2.72 4.08
C THR A 5 14.18 -2.68 4.59
N ARG A 6 15.11 -2.17 3.77
CA ARG A 6 16.46 -1.83 4.22
C ARG A 6 16.45 -0.74 5.29
N VAL A 7 17.46 -0.78 6.14
CA VAL A 7 17.74 0.29 7.11
C VAL A 7 18.46 1.45 6.41
N ILE A 8 17.95 2.67 6.58
CA ILE A 8 18.62 3.90 6.15
C ILE A 8 19.12 4.61 7.40
N ARG A 9 20.44 4.65 7.57
CA ARG A 9 21.08 5.15 8.80
C ARG A 9 21.07 6.68 8.85
N LYS A 10 20.85 7.23 10.06
CA LYS A 10 20.96 8.67 10.37
C LYS A 10 20.11 9.56 9.45
N CYS A 11 18.90 9.12 9.11
CA CYS A 11 17.98 9.87 8.27
C CYS A 11 16.55 9.81 8.81
N VAL A 12 15.92 10.97 8.96
CA VAL A 12 14.52 11.10 9.39
C VAL A 12 13.54 11.28 8.22
N ASN A 13 14.07 11.46 7.00
CA ASN A 13 13.31 11.47 5.74
C ASN A 13 13.88 10.42 4.78
N PRO A 14 13.84 9.13 5.15
CA PRO A 14 14.44 8.06 4.37
C PRO A 14 13.72 7.84 3.04
N GLU A 15 14.49 7.81 1.94
CA GLU A 15 14.00 7.37 0.64
C GLU A 15 14.29 5.87 0.47
N TRP A 16 13.29 5.03 0.76
CA TRP A 16 13.42 3.59 0.59
C TRP A 16 13.33 3.15 -0.86
N ASN A 17 12.36 3.59 -1.66
CA ASN A 17 12.24 3.17 -3.07
C ASN A 17 12.45 1.64 -3.23
N GLU A 18 11.80 0.86 -2.37
CA GLU A 18 11.97 -0.59 -2.26
C GLU A 18 10.62 -1.27 -2.39
N ASP A 19 10.55 -2.27 -3.27
CA ASP A 19 9.33 -3.00 -3.55
C ASP A 19 9.21 -4.21 -2.61
N LEU A 20 8.04 -4.32 -1.97
CA LEU A 20 7.69 -5.48 -1.14
C LEU A 20 6.47 -6.18 -1.75
N THR A 21 6.64 -7.44 -2.18
CA THR A 21 5.54 -8.25 -2.72
C THR A 21 4.85 -9.04 -1.61
N LEU A 22 3.58 -8.72 -1.34
CA LEU A 22 2.75 -9.42 -0.34
C LEU A 22 1.74 -10.33 -1.03
N SER A 23 1.64 -11.59 -0.62
CA SER A 23 0.58 -12.48 -1.09
C SER A 23 -0.75 -12.16 -0.41
N VAL A 24 -1.81 -11.92 -1.17
CA VAL A 24 -3.14 -11.66 -0.61
C VAL A 24 -3.89 -12.98 -0.40
N VAL A 25 -4.09 -13.37 0.86
CA VAL A 25 -4.86 -14.58 1.23
C VAL A 25 -6.28 -14.21 1.68
N ASP A 26 -6.40 -13.21 2.56
CA ASP A 26 -7.67 -12.66 3.00
C ASP A 26 -7.62 -11.13 2.85
N PRO A 27 -8.39 -10.55 1.92
CA PRO A 27 -8.38 -9.11 1.66
C PRO A 27 -9.07 -8.28 2.75
N THR A 28 -9.78 -8.91 3.68
CA THR A 28 -10.44 -8.21 4.79
C THR A 28 -9.47 -7.82 5.91
N ILE A 29 -8.29 -8.45 5.93
CA ILE A 29 -7.23 -8.15 6.89
C ILE A 29 -6.45 -6.92 6.39
N PRO A 30 -6.40 -5.82 7.15
CA PRO A 30 -5.67 -4.62 6.73
C PRO A 30 -4.16 -4.87 6.72
N VAL A 31 -3.47 -4.17 5.82
CA VAL A 31 -2.01 -4.16 5.79
C VAL A 31 -1.52 -3.22 6.89
N LYS A 32 -0.67 -3.74 7.77
CA LYS A 32 -0.06 -2.99 8.88
C LYS A 32 1.37 -2.63 8.55
N LEU A 33 1.69 -1.35 8.68
CA LEU A 33 3.02 -0.76 8.53
C LEU A 33 3.48 -0.25 9.90
N THR A 34 4.74 -0.53 10.24
CA THR A 34 5.33 -0.04 11.49
C THR A 34 6.75 0.41 11.20
N VAL A 35 7.07 1.64 11.62
CA VAL A 35 8.40 2.22 11.49
C VAL A 35 9.16 1.99 12.78
N TYR A 36 10.45 1.66 12.66
CA TYR A 36 11.35 1.43 13.78
C TYR A 36 12.65 2.21 13.56
N ASP A 37 13.21 2.77 14.64
CA ASP A 37 14.59 3.23 14.66
C ASP A 37 15.48 2.02 14.87
N HIS A 38 16.50 1.86 14.02
CA HIS A 38 17.38 0.70 14.10
C HIS A 38 18.64 1.04 14.90
N ASP A 39 18.68 0.51 16.11
CA ASP A 39 19.82 0.66 17.01
C ASP A 39 20.73 -0.57 16.96
N THR A 40 22.03 -0.33 16.83
CA THR A 40 23.02 -1.43 16.75
C THR A 40 23.30 -2.07 18.12
N PHE A 41 23.03 -1.35 19.22
CA PHE A 41 23.39 -1.76 20.59
C PHE A 41 22.22 -1.74 21.57
N SER A 42 21.02 -1.33 21.14
CA SER A 42 19.78 -1.30 21.92
C SER A 42 18.65 -1.98 21.15
N LYS A 43 17.50 -2.12 21.82
CA LYS A 43 16.28 -2.60 21.19
C LYS A 43 15.74 -1.51 20.26
N ASP A 44 15.39 -1.88 19.03
CA ASP A 44 14.76 -0.97 18.07
C ASP A 44 13.53 -0.26 18.68
N ASP A 45 13.54 1.07 18.66
CA ASP A 45 12.46 1.90 19.17
C ASP A 45 11.35 2.06 18.12
N LYS A 46 10.09 1.94 18.55
CA LYS A 46 8.95 2.07 17.64
C LYS A 46 8.73 3.55 17.30
N MET A 47 8.79 3.89 16.01
CA MET A 47 8.61 5.25 15.48
C MET A 47 7.20 5.48 14.89
N GLY A 48 6.23 4.70 15.34
CA GLY A 48 4.82 4.82 14.92
C GLY A 48 4.37 3.72 13.96
N GLU A 49 3.07 3.71 13.71
CA GLU A 49 2.43 2.69 12.88
C GLU A 49 1.25 3.25 12.07
N ALA A 50 0.94 2.60 10.96
CA ALA A 50 -0.23 2.89 10.15
C ALA A 50 -0.83 1.59 9.63
N GLU A 51 -2.09 1.65 9.25
CA GLU A 51 -2.77 0.55 8.56
C GLU A 51 -3.68 1.08 7.45
N PHE A 52 -3.84 0.27 6.41
CA PHE A 52 -4.71 0.58 5.27
C PHE A 52 -5.40 -0.68 4.74
N SER A 53 -6.58 -0.50 4.16
CA SER A 53 -7.34 -1.56 3.49
C SER A 53 -6.99 -1.61 2.02
N ILE A 54 -6.80 -2.83 1.50
CA ILE A 54 -6.60 -3.08 0.06
C ILE A 54 -7.91 -3.39 -0.67
N ILE A 55 -9.05 -3.45 0.03
CA ILE A 55 -10.35 -3.77 -0.58
C ILE A 55 -10.68 -2.82 -1.76
N PRO A 56 -10.59 -1.48 -1.62
CA PRO A 56 -10.91 -0.59 -2.73
C PRO A 56 -10.00 -0.81 -3.95
N PHE A 57 -8.73 -1.13 -3.72
CA PHE A 57 -7.77 -1.46 -4.77
C PHE A 57 -8.15 -2.76 -5.51
N LEU A 58 -8.52 -3.80 -4.76
CA LEU A 58 -8.96 -5.08 -5.32
C LEU A 58 -10.29 -4.97 -6.06
N GLU A 59 -11.20 -4.11 -5.61
CA GLU A 59 -12.43 -3.81 -6.34
C GLU A 59 -12.13 -3.16 -7.69
N ALA A 60 -11.22 -2.19 -7.73
CA ALA A 60 -10.75 -1.56 -8.96
C ALA A 60 -10.12 -2.57 -9.93
N LEU A 61 -9.32 -3.52 -9.44
CA LEU A 61 -8.72 -4.59 -10.27
C LEU A 61 -9.76 -5.52 -10.91
N LYS A 62 -10.94 -5.68 -10.30
CA LYS A 62 -12.02 -6.51 -10.84
C LYS A 62 -12.84 -5.79 -11.90
N MET A 63 -12.64 -4.48 -12.09
CA MET A 63 -13.36 -3.70 -13.08
C MET A 63 -12.85 -4.00 -14.50
N ARG A 64 -13.72 -3.84 -15.49
CA ARG A 64 -13.32 -3.89 -16.90
C ARG A 64 -12.74 -2.54 -17.30
N LEU A 65 -11.41 -2.42 -17.25
CA LEU A 65 -10.69 -1.16 -17.50
C LEU A 65 -10.06 -1.08 -18.90
N ASN A 66 -10.22 -2.14 -19.71
CA ASN A 66 -9.68 -2.20 -21.07
C ASN A 66 -10.24 -1.07 -21.94
N GLY A 67 -9.36 -0.30 -22.57
CA GLY A 67 -9.72 0.81 -23.45
C GLY A 67 -9.88 2.17 -22.74
N LEU A 68 -9.71 2.23 -21.41
CA LEU A 68 -9.66 3.51 -20.71
C LEU A 68 -8.34 4.25 -20.98
N PRO A 69 -8.36 5.58 -21.12
CA PRO A 69 -7.16 6.40 -21.19
C PRO A 69 -6.30 6.25 -19.93
N SER A 70 -4.97 6.28 -20.09
CA SER A 70 -4.05 6.36 -18.96
C SER A 70 -4.31 7.64 -18.16
N GLY A 71 -4.25 7.54 -16.83
CA GLY A 71 -4.58 8.62 -15.89
C GLY A 71 -6.05 8.66 -15.46
N THR A 72 -6.88 7.71 -15.91
CA THR A 72 -8.29 7.65 -15.49
C THR A 72 -8.39 7.32 -14.00
N ALA A 73 -8.97 8.22 -13.21
CA ALA A 73 -9.27 7.96 -11.80
C ALA A 73 -10.45 6.98 -11.68
N ILE A 74 -10.21 5.83 -11.04
CA ILE A 74 -11.19 4.76 -10.82
C ILE A 74 -11.95 4.99 -9.51
N SER A 75 -11.22 5.35 -8.44
CA SER A 75 -11.79 5.60 -7.12
C SER A 75 -10.91 6.58 -6.34
N ARG A 76 -11.51 7.25 -5.34
CA ARG A 76 -10.83 8.21 -4.46
C ARG A 76 -11.23 7.93 -3.03
N ILE A 77 -10.24 7.93 -2.14
CA ILE A 77 -10.44 7.65 -0.71
C ILE A 77 -9.98 8.88 0.06
N GLN A 78 -10.90 9.49 0.80
CA GLN A 78 -10.62 10.68 1.60
C GLN A 78 -9.97 10.33 2.95
N PRO A 79 -9.09 11.19 3.48
CA PRO A 79 -8.69 11.15 4.88
C PRO A 79 -9.89 11.15 5.81
N GLY A 80 -9.85 10.29 6.82
CA GLY A 80 -10.94 10.20 7.79
C GLY A 80 -10.48 9.62 9.12
N ARG A 81 -11.29 9.82 10.17
CA ARG A 81 -10.96 9.34 11.52
C ARG A 81 -10.80 7.83 11.63
N GLN A 82 -11.29 7.09 10.64
CA GLN A 82 -11.24 5.63 10.58
C GLN A 82 -10.06 5.08 9.77
N ASN A 83 -9.29 5.93 9.07
CA ASN A 83 -8.14 5.50 8.27
C ASN A 83 -6.85 6.24 8.67
N CYS A 84 -5.73 5.90 8.03
CA CYS A 84 -4.43 6.52 8.29
C CYS A 84 -4.00 7.48 7.17
N LEU A 85 -4.88 7.84 6.23
CA LEU A 85 -4.51 8.71 5.12
C LEU A 85 -4.28 10.15 5.62
N SER A 86 -3.17 10.77 5.22
CA SER A 86 -2.92 12.20 5.43
C SER A 86 -3.52 13.07 4.32
N GLU A 87 -3.68 12.51 3.11
CA GLU A 87 -4.23 13.16 1.92
C GLU A 87 -5.16 12.22 1.13
N GLU A 88 -5.81 12.74 0.08
CA GLU A 88 -6.64 11.93 -0.81
C GLU A 88 -5.81 10.84 -1.50
N SER A 89 -6.21 9.58 -1.35
CA SER A 89 -5.63 8.47 -2.08
C SER A 89 -6.44 8.19 -3.35
N CYS A 90 -5.79 8.26 -4.50
CA CYS A 90 -6.39 7.99 -5.79
C CYS A 90 -6.02 6.59 -6.29
N ILE A 91 -7.02 5.83 -6.72
CA ILE A 91 -6.82 4.59 -7.48
C ILE A 91 -6.98 4.95 -8.96
N VAL A 92 -5.94 4.71 -9.75
CA VAL A 92 -5.84 5.21 -11.13
C VAL A 92 -5.51 4.05 -12.07
N TRP A 93 -6.12 4.06 -13.26
CA TRP A 93 -5.67 3.26 -14.39
C TRP A 93 -4.51 3.99 -15.08
N SER A 94 -3.31 3.41 -15.03
CA SER A 94 -2.11 4.00 -15.61
C SER A 94 -1.34 2.94 -16.36
N GLU A 95 -1.01 3.20 -17.64
CA GLU A 95 -0.13 2.35 -18.45
C GLU A 95 -0.51 0.85 -18.46
N GLY A 96 -1.82 0.55 -18.48
CA GLY A 96 -2.31 -0.84 -18.52
C GLY A 96 -2.41 -1.54 -17.17
N GLN A 97 -2.22 -0.82 -16.06
CA GLN A 97 -2.28 -1.36 -14.70
C GLN A 97 -3.06 -0.44 -13.76
N VAL A 98 -3.59 -1.03 -12.68
CA VAL A 98 -4.20 -0.27 -11.58
C VAL A 98 -3.09 0.10 -10.59
N VAL A 99 -2.97 1.38 -10.28
CA VAL A 99 -2.03 1.92 -9.30
C VAL A 99 -2.77 2.70 -8.23
N GLN A 100 -2.24 2.72 -7.01
CA GLN A 100 -2.78 3.55 -5.93
C GLN A 100 -1.64 4.16 -5.13
N ASP A 101 -1.66 5.49 -5.01
CA ASP A 101 -0.73 6.22 -4.15
C ASP A 101 -1.39 6.47 -2.78
N LEU A 102 -0.64 6.24 -1.70
CA LEU A 102 -1.06 6.49 -0.33
C LEU A 102 0.01 7.28 0.41
N CYS A 103 -0.38 8.40 1.01
CA CYS A 103 0.38 9.02 2.08
C CYS A 103 -0.27 8.70 3.42
N LEU A 104 0.47 8.02 4.29
CA LEU A 104 -0.01 7.47 5.56
C LEU A 104 0.56 8.24 6.73
N ARG A 105 -0.31 8.88 7.52
CA ARG A 105 0.05 9.49 8.80
C ARG A 105 0.27 8.40 9.85
N LEU A 106 1.46 8.39 10.45
CA LEU A 106 1.79 7.47 11.52
C LEU A 106 1.03 7.83 12.82
N ARG A 107 0.52 6.80 13.47
CA ARG A 107 -0.12 6.84 14.80
C ARG A 107 0.90 6.45 15.86
N ASN A 108 0.60 6.80 17.12
CA ASN A 108 1.43 6.47 18.28
C ASN A 108 2.86 7.04 18.20
N VAL A 109 3.01 8.19 17.54
CA VAL A 109 4.25 8.96 17.40
C VAL A 109 3.87 10.44 17.29
N GLU A 110 4.78 11.36 17.63
CA GLU A 110 4.53 12.81 17.56
C GLU A 110 4.28 13.30 16.13
N ARG A 111 5.03 12.78 15.16
CA ARG A 111 4.99 13.15 13.76
C ARG A 111 5.60 12.06 12.90
N GLY A 112 5.24 12.04 11.63
CA GLY A 112 5.78 11.11 10.64
C GLY A 112 4.69 10.70 9.65
N GLU A 113 5.08 10.66 8.39
CA GLU A 113 4.25 10.21 7.28
C GLU A 113 5.07 9.21 6.45
N VAL A 114 4.39 8.26 5.81
CA VAL A 114 5.01 7.29 4.93
C VAL A 114 4.24 7.26 3.62
N GLU A 115 4.95 7.53 2.53
CA GLU A 115 4.43 7.44 1.17
C GLU A 115 4.67 6.04 0.62
N ILE A 116 3.62 5.44 0.05
CA ILE A 116 3.68 4.13 -0.61
C ILE A 116 2.84 4.14 -1.88
N ARG A 117 3.22 3.27 -2.82
CA ARG A 117 2.46 2.98 -4.04
C ARG A 117 2.09 1.49 -4.07
N LEU A 118 0.82 1.19 -4.34
CA LEU A 118 0.35 -0.16 -4.59
C LEU A 118 0.31 -0.44 -6.10
N GLN A 119 0.74 -1.64 -6.45
CA GLN A 119 0.63 -2.23 -7.78
C GLN A 119 0.24 -3.71 -7.64
N TRP A 120 -0.46 -4.24 -8.63
CA TRP A 120 -0.79 -5.67 -8.68
C TRP A 120 0.20 -6.41 -9.57
N THR A 121 0.64 -7.57 -9.12
CA THR A 121 1.50 -8.45 -9.91
C THR A 121 0.96 -9.87 -9.82
N ASP A 122 0.68 -10.47 -10.99
CA ASP A 122 0.32 -11.87 -11.07
C ASP A 122 1.57 -12.74 -10.92
N ILE A 123 1.56 -13.62 -9.91
CA ILE A 123 2.63 -14.58 -9.70
C ILE A 123 2.27 -15.85 -10.50
N PRO A 124 3.10 -16.27 -11.49
CA PRO A 124 2.84 -17.50 -12.24
C PRO A 124 2.67 -18.71 -11.32
N GLY A 125 1.53 -19.39 -11.40
CA GLY A 125 1.20 -20.56 -10.57
C GLY A 125 0.41 -20.26 -9.29
N ALA A 126 0.24 -18.99 -8.90
CA ALA A 126 -0.74 -18.61 -7.90
C ALA A 126 -2.14 -18.57 -8.53
N ARG A 127 -3.19 -18.91 -7.77
CA ARG A 127 -4.57 -18.64 -8.21
C ARG A 127 -4.71 -17.12 -8.31
N GLY A 128 -4.65 -16.57 -9.53
CA GLY A 128 -4.89 -15.14 -9.75
C GLY A 128 -6.28 -14.73 -9.28
N LEU A 129 -6.60 -13.44 -9.38
CA LEU A 129 -7.98 -12.96 -9.26
C LEU A 129 -8.83 -13.66 -10.33
N SER A 130 -9.45 -14.79 -9.98
CA SER A 130 -10.16 -15.62 -10.95
C SER A 130 -11.36 -14.87 -11.50
N THR A 131 -11.23 -14.29 -12.68
CA THR A 131 -12.37 -13.85 -13.50
C THR A 131 -13.01 -15.08 -14.11
N THR A 132 -13.80 -15.82 -13.32
CA THR A 132 -14.84 -16.68 -13.90
C THR A 132 -15.96 -15.78 -14.39
N ALA A 133 -15.78 -15.22 -15.59
CA ALA A 133 -16.90 -14.85 -16.43
C ALA A 133 -17.33 -16.12 -17.17
N SER A 134 -18.18 -16.92 -16.52
CA SER A 134 -18.89 -18.01 -17.20
C SER A 134 -19.83 -17.36 -18.22
N SER A 135 -19.68 -17.78 -19.48
CA SER A 135 -20.63 -17.50 -20.56
C SER A 135 -21.90 -18.35 -20.39
#